data_AF-A0A966PZE6-F1
#
_entry.id   AF-A0A966PZE6-F1
#
_cell.length_a   1.000
_cell.length_b   1.000
_cell.length_c   1.000
_cell.angle_alpha   90.00
_cell.angle_beta   90.00
_cell.angle_gamma   90.00
#
_symmetry.space_group_name_H-M   'P 1'
#
loop_
_entity.id
_entity.type
_entity.pdbx_description
1 polymer ?
#
loop_
_entity_poly.entity_id
_entity_poly.type
_entity_poly.pdbx_seq_one_letter_code
_entity_poly.pdbx_strand_id
1 'polypeptide(L)' 'MTTKLSEIDYNGYVVQIHYNPSLKTQPYLIRIYSWDNDPYEIRLEKVELKELSHLIDSSIGEKL' A
#
# COMPACT_ATOMS: atom_id res chain seq x y z
N MET A 1 -13.97 -0.12 -11.90
CA MET A 1 -12.82 -0.91 -12.40
C MET A 1 -11.65 -0.59 -11.48
N THR A 2 -10.97 -1.60 -10.94
CA THR A 2 -9.82 -1.41 -10.05
C THR A 2 -8.54 -1.40 -10.88
N THR A 3 -7.63 -0.47 -10.61
CA THR A 3 -6.34 -0.34 -11.31
C THR A 3 -5.19 -0.54 -10.34
N LYS A 4 -4.26 -1.44 -10.65
CA LYS A 4 -2.98 -1.58 -9.93
C LYS A 4 -2.14 -0.34 -10.20
N LEU A 5 -1.75 0.37 -9.15
CA LEU A 5 -0.94 1.59 -9.22
C LEU A 5 0.55 1.30 -9.05
N SER A 6 0.89 0.40 -8.12
CA SER A 6 2.28 0.12 -7.76
C SER A 6 2.44 -1.27 -7.17
N GLU A 7 3.65 -1.80 -7.25
CA GLU A 7 4.09 -3.04 -6.62
C GLU A 7 5.53 -2.90 -6.14
N ILE A 8 5.78 -3.43 -4.95
CA ILE A 8 7.08 -3.44 -4.31
C ILE A 8 7.33 -4.86 -3.79
N ASP A 9 8.46 -5.44 -4.18
CA ASP A 9 8.97 -6.69 -3.62
C ASP A 9 9.96 -6.36 -2.49
N TYR A 10 9.71 -6.87 -1.29
CA TYR A 10 10.54 -6.64 -0.11
C TYR A 10 10.60 -7.88 0.78
N ASN A 11 11.80 -8.44 1.00
CA ASN A 11 12.05 -9.56 1.89
C ASN A 11 11.09 -10.77 1.72
N GLY A 12 10.76 -11.12 0.47
CA GLY A 12 9.85 -12.24 0.18
C GLY A 12 8.36 -11.90 0.32
N TYR A 13 8.03 -10.65 0.61
CA TYR A 13 6.67 -10.11 0.57
C TYR A 13 6.48 -9.21 -0.65
N VAL A 14 5.29 -9.25 -1.20
CA VAL A 14 4.82 -8.35 -2.26
C VAL A 14 3.83 -7.38 -1.65
N VAL A 15 4.07 -6.09 -1.81
CA VAL A 15 3.14 -5.02 -1.45
C VAL A 15 2.56 -4.45 -2.73
N GLN A 16 1.23 -4.55 -2.90
CA GLN A 16 0.53 -3.98 -4.04
C GLN A 16 -0.41 -2.87 -3.60
N ILE A 17 -0.45 -1.78 -4.39
CA ILE A 17 -1.41 -0.69 -4.20
C ILE A 17 -2.36 -0.70 -5.38
N HIS A 18 -3.65 -0.75 -5.09
CA HIS A 18 -4.75 -0.71 -6.05
C HIS A 18 -5.63 0.50 -5.78
N TYR A 19 -6.18 1.11 -6.83
CA TYR A 19 -7.14 2.20 -6.72
C TYR A 19 -8.45 1.85 -7.40
N ASN A 20 -9.57 2.09 -6.72
CA ASN A 20 -10.90 1.92 -7.26
C ASN A 20 -11.68 3.26 -7.19
N PRO A 21 -11.82 3.99 -8.31
CA PRO A 21 -12.52 5.28 -8.34
C PRO A 21 -14.02 5.19 -8.07
N SER A 22 -14.61 3.98 -8.10
CA SER A 22 -16.03 3.78 -7.81
C SER A 22 -16.35 3.81 -6.31
N LEU A 23 -15.33 3.67 -5.45
CA LEU A 23 -15.49 3.75 -4.00
C LEU A 23 -15.36 5.20 -3.56
N LYS A 24 -16.39 5.72 -2.86
CA LYS A 24 -16.37 7.10 -2.32
C LYS A 24 -15.59 7.21 -1.01
N THR A 25 -15.42 6.09 -0.32
CA THR A 25 -14.69 5.95 0.93
C THR A 25 -13.64 4.87 0.76
N GLN A 26 -12.43 5.14 1.23
CA GLN A 26 -11.27 4.27 1.22
C GLN A 26 -11.00 3.63 -0.16
N PRO A 27 -10.77 4.44 -1.20
CA PRO A 27 -10.65 3.95 -2.57
C PRO A 27 -9.33 3.23 -2.85
N TYR A 28 -8.35 3.32 -1.96
CA TYR A 28 -7.07 2.64 -2.09
C TYR A 28 -7.09 1.32 -1.33
N LEU A 29 -6.62 0.25 -1.96
CA LEU A 29 -6.43 -1.06 -1.36
C LEU A 29 -4.94 -1.37 -1.36
N ILE A 30 -4.38 -1.58 -0.18
CA ILE A 30 -3.03 -2.13 0.00
C ILE A 30 -3.18 -3.62 0.27
N ARG A 31 -2.46 -4.44 -0.50
CA ARG A 31 -2.37 -5.90 -0.31
C ARG A 31 -0.92 -6.25 -0.02
N ILE A 32 -0.68 -6.97 1.07
CA ILE A 32 0.64 -7.46 1.48
C ILE A 32 0.54 -8.97 1.54
N TYR A 33 1.33 -9.68 0.74
CA TYR A 33 1.26 -11.13 0.68
C TYR A 33 2.61 -11.76 0.36
N SER A 34 2.77 -13.02 0.74
CA SER A 34 3.89 -13.88 0.33
C SER A 34 3.30 -15.16 -0.27
N TRP A 35 4.14 -16.00 -0.87
CA TRP A 35 3.68 -17.27 -1.46
C TRP A 35 3.04 -18.22 -0.43
N ASP A 36 3.48 -18.16 0.82
CA ASP A 36 3.09 -19.11 1.86
C ASP A 36 2.02 -18.59 2.86
N ASN A 37 1.58 -17.33 2.72
CA ASN A 37 0.68 -16.71 3.70
C ASN A 37 -0.55 -16.11 3.01
N ASP A 38 -1.68 -16.10 3.72
CA ASP A 38 -2.85 -15.36 3.31
C ASP A 38 -2.54 -13.86 3.15
N PRO A 39 -3.09 -13.20 2.12
CA PRO A 39 -2.87 -11.78 1.90
C PRO A 39 -3.46 -10.95 3.05
N TYR A 40 -2.65 -10.08 3.63
CA TYR A 40 -3.14 -9.00 4.46
C TYR A 40 -3.66 -7.86 3.56
N GLU A 41 -4.89 -7.43 3.80
CA GLU A 41 -5.54 -6.41 2.99
C GLU A 41 -6.06 -5.27 3.87
N ILE A 42 -5.73 -4.04 3.51
CA ILE A 42 -6.25 -2.83 4.18
C ILE A 42 -6.70 -1.81 3.14
N ARG A 43 -7.84 -1.16 3.42
CA ARG A 43 -8.35 -0.06 2.62
C ARG A 43 -8.07 1.26 3.30
N LEU A 44 -7.63 2.24 2.51
CA LEU A 44 -7.21 3.55 3.00
C LEU A 44 -7.86 4.69 2.19
N GLU A 45 -8.11 5.78 2.88
CA GLU A 45 -8.33 7.09 2.31
C GLU A 45 -7.04 7.69 1.73
N LYS A 46 -7.19 8.70 0.87
CA LYS A 46 -6.05 9.41 0.28
C LYS A 46 -5.15 10.05 1.33
N VAL A 47 -5.73 10.52 2.45
CA VAL A 47 -4.98 11.16 3.53
C VAL A 47 -4.10 10.15 4.26
N GLU A 48 -4.63 8.97 4.59
CA GLU A 48 -3.87 7.89 5.25
C GLU A 48 -2.73 7.38 4.36
N LEU A 49 -2.95 7.30 3.05
CA LEU A 49 -1.90 6.92 2.09
C LEU A 49 -0.76 7.97 2.05
N LYS A 50 -1.09 9.26 2.16
CA LYS A 50 -0.08 10.32 2.25
C LYS A 50 0.70 10.26 3.55
N GLU A 51 0.03 10.02 4.67
CA GLU A 51 0.67 9.84 5.96
C GLU A 51 1.63 8.66 5.95
N LEU A 52 1.24 7.53 5.34
CA LEU A 52 2.13 6.38 5.13
C LEU A 52 3.35 6.75 4.27
N SER A 53 3.17 7.52 3.19
CA SER A 53 4.29 7.98 2.37
C SER A 53 5.27 8.83 3.17
N HIS A 54 4.76 9.79 3.97
CA HIS A 54 5.60 10.63 4.83
C HIS A 54 6.36 9.82 5.88
N LEU A 55 5.73 8.80 6.47
CA LEU A 55 6.38 7.89 7.40
C LEU A 55 7.54 7.14 6.73
N ILE A 56 7.33 6.63 5.52
CA ILE A 56 8.38 5.92 4.76
C ILE A 56 9.52 6.89 4.41
N ASP A 57 9.21 8.08 3.89
CA ASP A 57 10.21 9.08 3.51
C ASP A 57 11.08 9.51 4.70
N SER A 58 10.46 9.75 5.87
CA SER A 58 11.19 10.08 7.11
C SER A 58 12.07 8.91 7.59
N SER A 59 11.58 7.68 7.51
CA SER A 59 12.32 6.48 7.92
C SER A 59 13.51 6.16 7.00
N ILE A 60 13.43 6.51 5.72
CA ILE A 60 14.54 6.34 4.77
C ILE A 60 15.54 7.51 4.87
N GLY A 61 15.05 8.72 5.13
CA GLY A 61 15.84 9.94 5.28
C GLY A 61 16.67 9.99 6.58
N GLU A 62 16.23 9.33 7.65
CA GLU A 62 16.98 9.20 8.91
C GLU A 62 17.98 8.02 8.90
N LYS A 63 18.86 7.98 7.90
CA LYS A 63 20.16 7.30 8.04
C LYS A 63 21.18 8.30 8.58
N LEU A 64 21.29 8.38 9.92
CA LEU A 64 22.51 8.80 10.61
C LEU A 64 23.27 7.56 11.08
#